data_AF-A0A3B0WYE4-F1
#
_entry.id   AF-A0A3B0WYE4-F1
#
_cell.length_a   1.000
_cell.length_b   1.000
_cell.length_c   1.000
_cell.angle_alpha   90.00
_cell.angle_beta   90.00
_cell.angle_gamma   90.00
#
_symmetry.space_group_name_H-M   'P 1'
#
loop_
_entity.id
_entity.type
_entity.pdbx_description
1 polymer ?
#
loop_
_entity_poly.entity_id
_entity_poly.type
_entity_poly.pdbx_seq_one_letter_code
_entity_poly.pdbx_strand_id
1 'polypeptide(L)' 'MEPRARPSFHEVRALGAELYRQAGWTEESIQQLLGHTNAKVTQTYLDRHRKDAVEYNVVESGLNLNIK' A
#
# COMPACT_ATOMS: atom_id res chain seq x y z
N MET A 1 -20.40 1.97 -2.29
CA MET A 1 -19.28 2.93 -2.17
C MET A 1 -19.39 3.96 -3.29
N GLU A 2 -19.40 5.24 -2.93
CA GLU A 2 -19.34 6.35 -3.90
C GLU A 2 -18.12 6.19 -4.84
N PRO A 3 -18.21 6.52 -6.14
CA PRO A 3 -17.11 6.28 -7.11
C PRO A 3 -15.75 6.85 -6.70
N ARG A 4 -15.74 7.99 -5.99
CA ARG A 4 -14.51 8.64 -5.49
C ARG A 4 -13.96 8.02 -4.20
N ALA A 5 -14.76 7.21 -3.51
CA ALA A 5 -14.36 6.48 -2.31
C ALA A 5 -13.77 5.09 -2.64
N ARG A 6 -13.71 4.72 -3.92
CA ARG A 6 -13.11 3.46 -4.34
C ARG A 6 -11.58 3.59 -4.36
N PRO A 7 -10.87 2.54 -3.93
CA PRO A 7 -9.43 2.44 -4.11
C PRO A 7 -9.01 2.74 -5.55
N SER A 8 -8.03 3.63 -5.70
CA SER A 8 -7.34 3.80 -6.98
C SER A 8 -6.03 3.02 -6.98
N PHE A 9 -5.36 2.94 -8.13
CA PHE A 9 -4.06 2.29 -8.23
C PHE A 9 -3.01 2.88 -7.27
N HIS A 10 -3.16 4.16 -6.88
CA HIS A 10 -2.29 4.79 -5.88
C HIS A 10 -2.43 4.16 -4.48
N GLU A 11 -3.54 3.50 -4.16
CA GLU A 11 -3.70 2.79 -2.89
C GLU A 11 -2.91 1.48 -2.86
N VAL A 12 -2.78 0.78 -3.98
CA VAL A 12 -1.90 -0.40 -4.08
C VAL A 12 -0.45 0.00 -3.78
N ARG A 13 -0.02 1.15 -4.31
CA ARG A 13 1.31 1.70 -4.04
C ARG A 13 1.49 2.08 -2.57
N ALA A 14 0.48 2.69 -1.95
CA ALA A 14 0.50 3.04 -0.53
C ALA A 14 0.54 1.81 0.38
N LEU A 15 -0.25 0.79 0.04
CA LEU A 15 -0.25 -0.48 0.75
C LEU A 15 1.11 -1.17 0.65
N GLY A 16 1.72 -1.21 -0.52
CA GLY A 16 3.06 -1.77 -0.71
C GLY A 16 4.10 -1.08 0.17
N ALA A 17 4.11 0.26 0.21
CA ALA A 17 5.01 1.04 1.05
C ALA A 17 4.85 0.70 2.55
N GLU A 18 3.60 0.57 3.00
CA GLU A 18 3.30 0.21 4.39
C GLU A 18 3.73 -1.23 4.73
N LEU A 19 3.53 -2.18 3.81
CA LEU A 19 3.99 -3.56 4.00
C LEU A 19 5.52 -3.65 4.12
N TYR A 20 6.28 -2.88 3.34
CA TYR A 20 7.73 -2.81 3.48
C TYR A 20 8.16 -2.21 4.82
N ARG A 21 7.47 -1.17 5.28
CA ARG A 21 7.71 -0.57 6.60
C ARG A 21 7.46 -1.59 7.72
N GLN A 22 6.35 -2.32 7.65
CA GLN A 22 6.02 -3.39 8.61
C GLN A 22 7.02 -4.54 8.58
N ALA A 23 7.62 -4.81 7.42
CA ALA A 23 8.72 -5.77 7.26
C ALA A 23 10.08 -5.24 7.76
N GLY A 24 10.14 -4.02 8.31
CA GLY A 24 11.33 -3.45 8.93
C GLY A 24 12.27 -2.70 7.98
N TRP A 25 11.83 -2.35 6.78
CA TRP A 25 12.63 -1.55 5.84
C TRP A 25 12.76 -0.12 6.34
N THR A 26 13.90 0.52 6.07
CA THR A 26 14.09 1.94 6.39
C THR A 26 13.21 2.81 5.50
N GLU A 27 12.75 3.94 6.04
CA GLU A 27 11.96 4.90 5.25
C GLU A 27 12.72 5.42 4.04
N GLU A 28 14.05 5.51 4.12
CA GLU A 28 14.92 5.90 3.00
C GLU A 28 14.90 4.86 1.87
N SER A 29 15.00 3.56 2.18
CA SER A 29 14.88 2.51 1.17
C SER A 29 13.50 2.47 0.53
N ILE A 30 12.44 2.68 1.32
CA ILE A 30 11.07 2.79 0.81
C ILE A 30 10.93 4.02 -0.08
N GLN A 31 11.48 5.16 0.32
CA GLN A 31 11.48 6.39 -0.47
C GLN A 31 12.16 6.21 -1.83
N GLN A 32 13.32 5.54 -1.85
CA GLN A 32 14.04 5.21 -3.10
C GLN A 32 13.22 4.28 -3.99
N LEU A 33 12.62 3.23 -3.42
CA LEU A 33 11.73 2.30 -4.15
C LEU A 33 10.52 3.03 -4.76
N LEU A 34 9.97 4.01 -4.03
CA LEU A 34 8.88 4.85 -4.50
C LEU A 34 9.35 5.98 -5.44
N GLY A 35 10.65 6.12 -5.72
CA GLY A 35 11.18 7.17 -6.59
C GLY A 35 10.81 8.59 -6.11
N HIS A 36 10.55 8.76 -4.82
CA HIS A 36 10.16 10.05 -4.25
C HIS A 36 11.42 10.86 -3.92
N THR A 37 11.51 12.08 -4.46
CA THR A 37 12.63 12.99 -4.19
C THR A 37 12.51 13.71 -2.84
N ASN A 38 11.34 13.64 -2.19
CA ASN A 38 11.04 14.30 -0.93
C ASN A 38 10.39 13.34 0.07
N ALA A 39 10.97 13.24 1.27
CA ALA A 39 10.49 12.41 2.37
C ALA A 39 9.02 12.70 2.74
N LYS A 40 8.56 13.95 2.58
CA LYS A 40 7.17 14.36 2.86
C LYS A 40 6.16 13.65 1.94
N VAL A 41 6.55 13.33 0.70
CA VAL A 41 5.70 12.58 -0.23
C VAL A 41 5.59 11.14 0.25
N THR A 42 6.69 10.52 0.67
CA THR A 42 6.69 9.17 1.26
C THR A 42 5.81 9.07 2.50
N GLN A 43 5.87 10.05 3.40
CA GLN A 43 5.02 10.05 4.60
C GLN A 43 3.53 10.05 4.27
N THR A 44 3.10 10.74 3.21
CA THR A 44 1.68 10.70 2.77
C THR A 44 1.20 9.29 2.42
N TYR A 45 2.08 8.45 1.88
CA TYR A 45 1.76 7.06 1.53
C TYR A 45 1.78 6.14 2.76
N LEU A 46 2.72 6.34 3.68
CA LEU A 46 2.82 5.57 4.92
C LEU A 46 1.66 5.87 5.87
N ASP A 47 1.23 7.13 5.91
CA ASP A 47 0.18 7.59 6.81
C ASP A 47 -1.22 7.08 6.43
N ARG A 48 -1.42 6.74 5.14
CA ARG A 48 -2.71 6.26 4.61
C ARG A 48 -3.17 4.92 5.20
N HIS A 49 -2.26 4.12 5.72
CA HIS A 49 -2.54 2.77 6.21
C HIS A 49 -2.21 2.59 7.70
N ARG A 50 -2.13 3.69 8.47
CA ARG A 50 -2.02 3.59 9.93
C ARG A 50 -3.28 2.94 10.52
N LYS A 51 -3.02 1.99 11.45
CA LYS A 51 -3.95 1.01 12.03
C LYS A 51 -5.26 1.54 12.62
N ASP A 52 -5.43 2.84 12.80
CA ASP A 52 -6.61 3.40 13.46
C ASP A 52 -7.72 3.81 12.46
N ALA A 53 -7.51 3.68 11.14
CA ALA A 53 -8.44 4.22 10.14
C ALA A 53 -8.82 3.29 8.97
N VAL A 54 -8.25 2.09 8.84
CA VAL A 54 -8.45 1.26 7.63
C VAL A 54 -8.94 -0.15 7.96
N GLU A 55 -10.19 -0.42 7.62
CA GLU A 55 -10.75 -1.78 7.58
C GLU A 55 -10.47 -2.39 6.19
N TYR A 56 -9.68 -3.46 6.16
CA TYR A 56 -9.33 -4.14 4.91
C TYR A 56 -10.40 -5.16 4.53
N ASN A 57 -10.94 -5.04 3.32
CA ASN A 57 -11.76 -6.10 2.73
C ASN A 57 -10.85 -7.20 2.22
N VAL A 58 -10.83 -8.34 2.92
CA VAL A 58 -10.15 -9.55 2.44
C VAL A 58 -10.95 -10.12 1.27
N VAL A 59 -10.28 -10.27 0.13
CA VAL A 59 -10.87 -10.86 -1.08
C VAL A 59 -9.99 -12.02 -1.53
N GLU A 60 -10.61 -13.12 -1.93
CA GLU A 60 -9.92 -14.26 -2.53
C GLU A 60 -9.74 -14.03 -4.03
N SER A 61 -8.62 -14.49 -4.59
CA SER A 61 -8.32 -14.29 -6.02
C SER A 61 -9.25 -15.08 -6.95
N GLY A 62 -9.97 -16.08 -6.44
CA GLY A 62 -10.74 -17.04 -7.24
C GLY A 62 -9.88 -17.83 -8.23
N LEU A 63 -8.55 -17.76 -8.11
CA LEU A 63 -7.61 -18.31 -9.08
C LEU A 63 -7.48 -19.82 -8.85
N ASN A 64 -8.10 -20.61 -9.73
CA ASN A 64 -7.90 -22.05 -9.75
C ASN A 64 -6.62 -22.38 -10.54
N LEU A 65 -5.54 -22.64 -9.80
CA LEU A 65 -4.26 -23.09 -10.35
C LEU A 65 -4.33 -24.60 -10.61
N ASN A 66 -5.09 -25.00 -11.63
CA ASN A 66 -5.14 -26.38 -12.08
C ASN A 66 -3.86 -26.70 -12.87
N ILE A 67 -2.74 -26.83 -12.17
CA ILE A 67 -1.45 -27.21 -12.74
C ILE A 67 -1.42 -28.75 -12.81
N LYS A 68 -1.37 -29.28 -14.03
CA LYS A 68 -1.29 -30.72 -14.31
C LYS A 68 0.02 -31.33 -13.87
#